data_AF-A0A8G1W247-F1
#
_entry.id   AF-A0A8G1W247-F1
#
_cell.length_a   1.000
_cell.length_b   1.000
_cell.length_c   1.000
_cell.angle_alpha   90.00
_cell.angle_beta   90.00
_cell.angle_gamma   90.00
#
_symmetry.space_group_name_H-M   'P 1'
#
loop_
_entity.id
_entity.type
_entity.pdbx_description
1 polymer ?
#
loop_
_entity_poly.entity_id
_entity_poly.type
_entity_poly.pdbx_seq_one_letter_code
_entity_poly.pdbx_strand_id
1 'polypeptide(L)'
;MSNDRDYTSGDAPERARVFKLEDLPMDILLAVPALSDTLRGLLKKRCLKWALPSKKYYEQFTMVDENGLPHENHSNWSINHRPEIIPQPFVQAIIRGHYQVVQNVLDAGVHPHRNYDLFGNSFWHIAVRTRNLQMVQIFLSHPEIDVNQKTWTGYQALDMLSPEQRRYLSDDYPTLGRIIHSRVTDKPWTATVGGHQRIIRLLLEKGAVFSSADCFIHLVRRPDGLELLRLAIQNGLYKDGRTTDWYTLYKHISRCIQKLSVNILDVIVQEIPEVLSMPGLGLMQDALGQTSSPYCKHASHKFAAYMIRKGFCLKLGYHWDRNEYPELAFVLGKLEPNPKFYGSKVLPRNVWRKWASLAELLLERPELQKDGFEAWRDPDLILRSPLREALVARNWDEIRALLKAGPNP
;
A
#
# COMPACT_ATOMS: atom_id res chain seq x y z
N MET A 1 -38.80 -43.06 -76.37
CA MET A 1 -37.89 -44.14 -75.97
C MET A 1 -37.62 -43.93 -74.49
N SER A 2 -38.57 -44.22 -73.59
CA SER A 2 -38.75 -45.52 -72.91
C SER A 2 -37.45 -46.25 -72.62
N ASN A 3 -37.01 -46.22 -71.36
CA ASN A 3 -36.97 -47.41 -70.52
C ASN A 3 -36.65 -47.09 -69.06
N ASP A 4 -37.59 -47.45 -68.20
CA ASP A 4 -37.42 -47.73 -66.78
C ASP A 4 -36.33 -48.76 -66.53
N ARG A 5 -35.62 -48.64 -65.39
CA ARG A 5 -35.46 -49.73 -64.40
C ARG A 5 -35.22 -49.17 -63.01
N ASP A 6 -36.21 -49.37 -62.16
CA ASP A 6 -36.09 -49.46 -60.71
C ASP A 6 -35.07 -50.53 -60.30
N TYR A 7 -34.29 -50.23 -59.26
CA TYR A 7 -33.83 -51.21 -58.27
C TYR A 7 -33.77 -50.54 -56.90
N THR A 8 -34.82 -50.78 -56.11
CA THR A 8 -34.84 -50.63 -54.66
C THR A 8 -34.03 -51.74 -54.00
N SER A 9 -33.14 -51.42 -53.06
CA SER A 9 -32.72 -52.33 -51.98
C SER A 9 -31.73 -51.63 -51.04
N GLY A 10 -32.14 -51.42 -49.78
CA GLY A 10 -31.22 -51.31 -48.66
C GLY A 10 -31.46 -50.13 -47.73
N ASP A 11 -32.49 -50.22 -46.89
CA ASP A 11 -32.55 -49.48 -45.63
C ASP A 11 -31.29 -49.77 -44.81
N ALA A 12 -30.45 -48.75 -44.61
CA ALA A 12 -29.43 -48.73 -43.58
C ALA A 12 -29.90 -47.72 -42.51
N PRO A 13 -29.92 -48.09 -41.22
CA PRO A 13 -30.48 -47.23 -40.18
C PRO A 13 -29.67 -45.95 -40.09
N GLU A 14 -30.37 -44.82 -39.99
CA GLU A 14 -29.80 -43.53 -39.61
C GLU A 14 -28.84 -43.75 -38.44
N ARG A 15 -27.53 -43.61 -38.71
CA ARG A 15 -26.52 -43.58 -37.66
C ARG A 15 -26.90 -42.41 -36.76
N ALA A 16 -27.32 -42.76 -35.55
CA ALA A 16 -27.56 -41.84 -34.45
C ALA A 16 -26.51 -40.73 -34.47
N ARG A 17 -26.98 -39.49 -34.63
CA ARG A 17 -26.15 -38.29 -34.52
C ARG A 17 -25.38 -38.41 -33.20
N VAL A 18 -24.06 -38.44 -33.30
CA VAL A 18 -23.17 -38.32 -32.15
C VAL A 18 -23.50 -36.99 -31.50
N PHE A 19 -24.21 -37.03 -30.37
CA PHE A 19 -24.38 -35.86 -29.51
C PHE A 19 -22.99 -35.42 -29.07
N LYS A 20 -22.50 -34.28 -29.58
CA LYS A 20 -21.35 -33.64 -28.98
C LYS A 20 -21.77 -33.22 -27.57
N LEU A 21 -20.91 -33.50 -26.60
CA LEU A 21 -21.15 -33.17 -25.20
C LEU A 21 -21.39 -31.66 -24.97
N GLU A 22 -20.97 -30.85 -25.93
CA GLU A 22 -21.02 -29.39 -25.98
C GLU A 22 -22.43 -28.85 -26.27
N ASP A 23 -23.32 -29.68 -26.82
CA ASP A 23 -24.69 -29.31 -27.24
C ASP A 23 -25.77 -29.76 -26.24
N LEU A 24 -25.37 -30.34 -25.10
CA LEU A 24 -26.29 -30.79 -24.05
C LEU A 24 -26.72 -29.60 -23.17
N PRO A 25 -28.03 -29.28 -23.07
CA PRO A 25 -28.50 -28.27 -22.15
C PRO A 25 -28.06 -28.60 -20.72
N MET A 26 -27.52 -27.59 -20.00
CA MET A 26 -27.05 -27.72 -18.61
C MET A 26 -28.14 -28.29 -17.68
N ASP A 27 -29.39 -28.13 -18.07
CA ASP A 27 -30.60 -28.60 -17.41
C ASP A 27 -30.66 -30.16 -17.34
N ILE A 28 -30.07 -30.86 -18.33
CA ILE A 28 -29.98 -32.34 -18.34
C ILE A 28 -28.98 -32.85 -17.28
N LEU A 29 -27.93 -32.08 -16.98
CA LEU A 29 -26.97 -32.42 -15.93
C LEU A 29 -27.55 -32.24 -14.52
N LEU A 30 -28.65 -31.50 -14.37
CA LEU A 30 -29.43 -31.41 -13.13
C LEU A 30 -30.47 -32.53 -13.01
N ALA A 31 -30.97 -33.04 -14.14
CA ALA A 31 -32.01 -34.06 -14.19
C ALA A 31 -31.50 -35.49 -13.92
N VAL A 32 -30.20 -35.77 -14.11
CA VAL A 32 -29.60 -37.10 -13.92
C VAL A 32 -28.34 -37.02 -13.05
N PRO A 33 -28.45 -37.19 -11.71
CA PRO A 33 -27.33 -37.06 -10.79
C PRO A 33 -26.13 -37.94 -11.14
N ALA A 34 -26.37 -39.17 -11.61
CA ALA A 34 -25.29 -40.10 -12.00
C ALA A 34 -24.48 -39.61 -13.23
N LEU A 35 -25.14 -38.99 -14.21
CA LEU A 35 -24.47 -38.40 -15.38
C LEU A 35 -23.71 -37.13 -14.98
N SER A 36 -24.32 -36.32 -14.10
CA SER A 36 -23.69 -35.14 -13.49
C SER A 36 -22.38 -35.52 -12.81
N ASP A 37 -22.39 -36.53 -11.96
CA ASP A 37 -21.22 -36.97 -11.20
C ASP A 37 -20.12 -37.53 -12.12
N THR A 38 -20.51 -38.29 -13.15
CA THR A 38 -19.57 -38.85 -14.14
C THR A 38 -18.90 -37.75 -14.97
N LEU A 39 -19.67 -36.76 -15.44
CA LEU A 39 -19.14 -35.70 -16.29
C LEU A 39 -18.43 -34.60 -15.49
N ARG A 40 -18.78 -34.39 -14.23
CA ARG A 40 -18.19 -33.35 -13.37
C ARG A 40 -16.67 -33.44 -13.31
N GLY A 41 -16.12 -34.63 -13.11
CA GLY A 41 -14.66 -34.83 -13.07
C GLY A 41 -13.97 -34.50 -14.40
N LEU A 42 -14.56 -34.93 -15.52
CA LEU A 42 -14.03 -34.69 -16.86
C LEU A 42 -14.10 -33.21 -17.26
N LEU A 43 -15.23 -32.56 -16.97
CA LEU A 43 -15.45 -31.13 -17.23
C LEU A 43 -14.50 -30.28 -16.39
N LYS A 44 -14.31 -30.59 -15.10
CA LYS A 44 -13.31 -29.93 -14.25
C LYS A 44 -11.91 -30.03 -14.84
N LYS A 45 -11.48 -31.23 -15.24
CA LYS A 45 -10.15 -31.44 -15.85
C LYS A 45 -9.97 -30.65 -17.14
N ARG A 46 -10.99 -30.60 -18.01
CA ARG A 46 -10.95 -29.80 -19.25
C ARG A 46 -10.92 -28.30 -18.95
N CYS A 47 -11.72 -27.84 -17.98
CA CYS A 47 -11.73 -26.45 -17.55
C CYS A 47 -10.37 -26.02 -17.00
N LEU A 48 -9.74 -26.83 -16.14
CA LEU A 48 -8.40 -26.57 -15.60
C LEU A 48 -7.34 -26.50 -16.71
N LYS A 49 -7.39 -27.41 -17.69
CA LYS A 49 -6.47 -27.42 -18.84
C LYS A 49 -6.66 -26.19 -19.74
N TRP A 50 -7.88 -25.69 -19.86
CA TRP A 50 -8.15 -24.45 -20.58
C TRP A 50 -7.66 -23.23 -19.79
N ALA A 51 -7.95 -23.19 -18.48
CA ALA A 51 -7.71 -22.02 -17.64
C ALA A 51 -6.22 -21.77 -17.36
N LEU A 52 -5.45 -22.84 -17.13
CA LEU A 52 -4.06 -22.77 -16.68
C LEU A 52 -3.07 -23.08 -17.80
N PRO A 53 -1.95 -22.34 -17.88
CA PRO A 53 -0.80 -22.71 -18.71
C PRO A 53 -0.33 -24.15 -18.46
N SER A 54 0.28 -24.76 -19.48
CA SER A 54 0.90 -26.07 -19.33
C SER A 54 2.12 -26.02 -18.39
N LYS A 55 2.43 -27.14 -17.72
CA LYS A 55 3.58 -27.24 -16.80
C LYS A 55 4.90 -26.74 -17.42
N LYS A 56 5.12 -27.06 -18.69
CA LYS A 56 6.30 -26.62 -19.46
C LYS A 56 6.48 -25.09 -19.44
N TYR A 57 5.38 -24.33 -19.53
CA TYR A 57 5.47 -22.87 -19.53
C TYR A 57 5.77 -22.30 -18.14
N TYR A 58 5.22 -22.90 -17.08
CA TYR A 58 5.59 -22.51 -15.72
C TYR A 58 7.08 -22.79 -15.45
N GLU A 59 7.59 -23.97 -15.81
CA GLU A 59 9.01 -24.31 -15.66
C GLU A 59 9.92 -23.36 -16.45
N GLN A 60 9.43 -22.82 -17.56
CA GLN A 60 10.18 -21.90 -18.40
C GLN A 60 10.18 -20.46 -17.87
N PHE A 61 9.01 -19.95 -17.46
CA PHE A 61 8.80 -18.51 -17.21
C PHE A 61 8.70 -18.13 -15.75
N THR A 62 8.48 -19.09 -14.85
CA THR A 62 8.29 -18.81 -13.43
C THR A 62 9.39 -19.47 -12.60
N MET A 63 9.76 -18.80 -11.51
CA MET A 63 10.57 -19.34 -10.42
C MET A 63 9.79 -19.19 -9.12
N VAL A 64 10.21 -19.91 -8.08
CA VAL A 64 9.60 -19.84 -6.75
C VAL A 64 10.62 -19.29 -5.77
N ASP A 65 10.21 -18.32 -4.95
CA ASP A 65 11.06 -17.74 -3.91
C ASP A 65 11.18 -18.67 -2.68
N GLU A 66 11.93 -18.22 -1.67
CA GLU A 66 12.11 -18.93 -0.40
C GLU A 66 10.80 -19.16 0.38
N ASN A 67 9.75 -18.37 0.09
CA ASN A 67 8.44 -18.44 0.73
C ASN A 67 7.43 -19.28 -0.05
N GLY A 68 7.84 -19.88 -1.18
CA GLY A 68 6.94 -20.67 -2.02
C GLY A 68 6.07 -19.83 -2.97
N LEU A 69 6.35 -18.54 -3.14
CA LEU A 69 5.60 -17.65 -4.02
C LEU A 69 6.25 -17.57 -5.40
N PRO A 70 5.47 -17.74 -6.50
CA PRO A 70 6.03 -17.67 -7.83
C PRO A 70 6.30 -16.23 -8.26
N HIS A 71 7.35 -16.04 -9.05
CA HIS A 71 7.71 -14.80 -9.70
C HIS A 71 8.31 -15.05 -11.09
N GLU A 72 8.46 -13.99 -11.87
CA GLU A 72 9.03 -14.04 -13.22
C GLU A 72 10.48 -14.51 -13.23
N ASN A 73 10.82 -15.37 -14.20
CA ASN A 73 12.18 -15.77 -14.51
C ASN A 73 12.68 -15.09 -15.79
N HIS A 74 13.12 -13.84 -15.67
CA HIS A 74 13.62 -13.06 -16.80
C HIS A 74 14.83 -13.71 -17.51
N SER A 75 15.62 -14.52 -16.81
CA SER A 75 16.81 -15.16 -17.37
C SER A 75 16.50 -16.14 -18.50
N ASN A 76 15.27 -16.66 -18.56
CA ASN A 76 14.81 -17.60 -19.58
C ASN A 76 13.97 -16.94 -20.70
N TRP A 77 13.87 -15.61 -20.70
CA TRP A 77 13.07 -14.90 -21.70
C TRP A 77 13.87 -14.78 -23.01
N SER A 78 13.41 -15.44 -24.06
CA SER A 78 13.94 -15.28 -25.42
C SER A 78 13.09 -14.25 -26.17
N ILE A 79 13.68 -13.54 -27.14
CA ILE A 79 12.95 -12.63 -28.04
C ILE A 79 11.74 -13.33 -28.69
N ASN A 80 11.86 -14.64 -28.98
CA ASN A 80 10.80 -15.43 -29.63
C ASN A 80 9.90 -16.21 -28.67
N HIS A 81 10.24 -16.25 -27.38
CA HIS A 81 9.49 -17.01 -26.37
C HIS A 81 9.37 -16.16 -25.11
N ARG A 82 8.30 -15.36 -25.08
CA ARG A 82 7.93 -14.50 -23.96
C ARG A 82 6.56 -14.87 -23.38
N PRO A 83 6.29 -14.63 -22.10
CA PRO A 83 4.98 -14.90 -21.50
C PRO A 83 3.81 -14.22 -22.23
N GLU A 84 4.02 -13.01 -22.74
CA GLU A 84 3.02 -12.13 -23.39
C GLU A 84 2.40 -12.76 -24.65
N ILE A 85 3.14 -13.64 -25.33
CA ILE A 85 2.67 -14.33 -26.55
C ILE A 85 1.96 -15.65 -26.25
N ILE A 86 2.08 -16.18 -25.02
CA ILE A 86 1.42 -17.41 -24.63
C ILE A 86 -0.05 -17.11 -24.29
N PRO A 87 -1.03 -17.80 -24.90
CA PRO A 87 -2.44 -17.59 -24.56
C PRO A 87 -2.73 -17.95 -23.11
N GLN A 88 -3.22 -16.98 -22.34
CA GLN A 88 -3.67 -17.14 -20.95
C GLN A 88 -5.17 -16.82 -20.86
N PRO A 89 -6.06 -17.73 -21.29
CA PRO A 89 -7.46 -17.41 -21.55
C PRO A 89 -8.26 -17.12 -20.28
N PHE A 90 -7.85 -17.66 -19.13
CA PHE A 90 -8.49 -17.31 -17.85
C PHE A 90 -8.15 -15.87 -17.42
N VAL A 91 -6.88 -15.47 -17.51
CA VAL A 91 -6.48 -14.08 -17.26
C VAL A 91 -7.19 -13.13 -18.22
N GLN A 92 -7.29 -13.54 -19.48
CA GLN A 92 -8.03 -12.80 -20.49
C GLN A 92 -9.49 -12.58 -20.10
N ALA A 93 -10.16 -13.60 -19.56
CA ALA A 93 -11.54 -13.52 -19.07
C ALA A 93 -11.66 -12.59 -17.85
N ILE A 94 -10.72 -12.64 -16.91
CA ILE A 94 -10.65 -11.73 -15.75
C ILE A 94 -10.52 -10.27 -16.23
N ILE A 95 -9.54 -9.99 -17.09
CA ILE A 95 -9.27 -8.64 -17.58
C ILE A 95 -10.46 -8.11 -18.40
N ARG A 96 -11.09 -8.94 -19.24
CA ARG A 96 -12.28 -8.53 -20.02
C ARG A 96 -13.55 -8.39 -19.18
N GLY A 97 -13.59 -8.94 -17.97
CA GLY A 97 -14.78 -8.90 -17.11
C GLY A 97 -15.83 -9.93 -17.51
N HIS A 98 -15.41 -11.12 -17.98
CA HIS A 98 -16.30 -12.22 -18.30
C HIS A 98 -16.70 -12.98 -17.02
N TYR A 99 -17.55 -12.33 -16.21
CA TYR A 99 -17.91 -12.76 -14.85
C TYR A 99 -18.34 -14.22 -14.74
N GLN A 100 -19.26 -14.68 -15.59
CA GLN A 100 -19.76 -16.06 -15.54
C GLN A 100 -18.68 -17.08 -15.87
N VAL A 101 -17.82 -16.78 -16.84
CA VAL A 101 -16.67 -17.63 -17.17
C VAL A 101 -15.74 -17.72 -15.97
N VAL A 102 -15.49 -16.59 -15.30
CA VAL A 102 -14.64 -16.56 -14.12
C VAL A 102 -15.21 -17.39 -12.98
N GLN A 103 -16.50 -17.22 -12.68
CA GLN A 103 -17.18 -18.00 -11.64
C GLN A 103 -17.08 -19.50 -11.94
N ASN A 104 -17.42 -19.92 -13.15
CA ASN A 104 -17.38 -21.34 -13.55
C ASN A 104 -15.97 -21.95 -13.41
N VAL A 105 -14.93 -21.18 -13.69
CA VAL A 105 -13.53 -21.64 -13.57
C VAL A 105 -13.08 -21.75 -12.11
N LEU A 106 -13.51 -20.83 -11.25
CA LEU A 106 -13.28 -20.93 -9.81
C LEU A 106 -14.01 -22.16 -9.23
N ASP A 107 -15.28 -22.37 -9.61
CA ASP A 107 -16.08 -23.54 -9.20
C ASP A 107 -15.49 -24.87 -9.70
N ALA A 108 -14.76 -24.83 -10.82
CA ALA A 108 -14.04 -25.98 -11.36
C ALA A 108 -12.76 -26.34 -10.58
N GLY A 109 -12.32 -25.48 -9.65
CA GLY A 109 -11.20 -25.73 -8.74
C GLY A 109 -9.95 -24.89 -9.00
N VAL A 110 -10.02 -23.84 -9.81
CA VAL A 110 -8.93 -22.86 -9.86
C VAL A 110 -8.94 -22.04 -8.58
N HIS A 111 -7.86 -22.11 -7.82
CA HIS A 111 -7.73 -21.40 -6.56
C HIS A 111 -7.23 -19.96 -6.78
N PRO A 112 -7.91 -18.93 -6.24
CA PRO A 112 -7.53 -17.53 -6.37
C PRO A 112 -6.07 -17.19 -6.04
N HIS A 113 -5.53 -17.82 -4.99
CA HIS A 113 -4.19 -17.56 -4.45
C HIS A 113 -3.11 -18.56 -4.84
N ARG A 114 -3.46 -19.81 -5.18
CA ARG A 114 -2.49 -20.90 -5.42
C ARG A 114 -2.27 -21.17 -6.89
N ASN A 115 -3.05 -20.53 -7.75
CA ASN A 115 -2.85 -20.55 -9.18
C ASN A 115 -2.52 -19.13 -9.67
N TYR A 116 -1.65 -19.08 -10.67
CA TYR A 116 -0.95 -17.86 -11.08
C TYR A 116 -0.92 -17.77 -12.60
N ASP A 117 -0.65 -16.58 -13.10
CA ASP A 117 -0.26 -16.39 -14.48
C ASP A 117 1.23 -16.66 -14.70
N LEU A 118 1.69 -16.55 -15.94
CA LEU A 118 3.10 -16.73 -16.30
C LEU A 118 4.01 -15.58 -15.83
N PHE A 119 3.44 -14.54 -15.23
CA PHE A 119 4.14 -13.41 -14.61
C PHE A 119 4.23 -13.56 -13.07
N GLY A 120 3.80 -14.72 -12.53
CA GLY A 120 3.81 -14.98 -11.09
C GLY A 120 2.72 -14.24 -10.31
N ASN A 121 1.77 -13.59 -10.99
CA ASN A 121 0.64 -12.94 -10.34
C ASN A 121 -0.47 -13.95 -10.07
N SER A 122 -0.91 -14.06 -8.82
CA SER A 122 -2.08 -14.88 -8.50
C SER A 122 -3.32 -14.29 -9.17
N PHE A 123 -4.33 -15.12 -9.48
CA PHE A 123 -5.56 -14.61 -10.08
C PHE A 123 -6.31 -13.60 -9.20
N TRP A 124 -6.18 -13.70 -7.87
CA TRP A 124 -6.66 -12.67 -6.93
C TRP A 124 -6.06 -11.28 -7.21
N HIS A 125 -4.73 -11.18 -7.20
CA HIS A 125 -4.03 -9.92 -7.47
C HIS A 125 -4.35 -9.35 -8.86
N ILE A 126 -4.48 -10.19 -9.88
CA ILE A 126 -4.90 -9.75 -11.22
C ILE A 126 -6.30 -9.14 -11.16
N ALA A 127 -7.26 -9.82 -10.52
CA ALA A 127 -8.63 -9.34 -10.36
C ALA A 127 -8.66 -7.95 -9.70
N VAL A 128 -7.87 -7.74 -8.64
CA VAL A 128 -7.74 -6.44 -7.96
C VAL A 128 -7.13 -5.38 -8.88
N ARG A 129 -6.05 -5.69 -9.61
CA ARG A 129 -5.40 -4.76 -10.57
C ARG A 129 -6.34 -4.35 -11.70
N THR A 130 -7.33 -5.17 -12.06
CA THR A 130 -8.35 -4.79 -13.05
C THR A 130 -9.26 -3.63 -12.62
N ARG A 131 -9.32 -3.34 -11.31
CA ARG A 131 -10.18 -2.32 -10.69
C ARG A 131 -11.66 -2.46 -11.08
N ASN A 132 -12.10 -3.70 -11.26
CA ASN A 132 -13.49 -4.04 -11.54
C ASN A 132 -14.16 -4.56 -10.27
N LEU A 133 -15.10 -3.77 -9.73
CA LEU A 133 -15.78 -4.09 -8.47
C LEU A 133 -16.46 -5.46 -8.50
N GLN A 134 -17.19 -5.78 -9.57
CA GLN A 134 -17.90 -7.04 -9.68
C GLN A 134 -16.92 -8.23 -9.77
N MET A 135 -15.79 -8.05 -10.46
CA MET A 135 -14.75 -9.07 -10.51
C MET A 135 -14.14 -9.31 -9.12
N VAL A 136 -13.83 -8.24 -8.37
CA VAL A 136 -13.32 -8.36 -6.99
C VAL A 136 -14.34 -9.04 -6.08
N GLN A 137 -15.63 -8.74 -6.22
CA GLN A 137 -16.70 -9.40 -5.46
C GLN A 137 -16.80 -10.90 -5.74
N ILE A 138 -16.65 -11.33 -7.00
CA ILE A 138 -16.62 -12.75 -7.38
C ILE A 138 -15.47 -13.47 -6.66
N PHE A 139 -14.27 -12.91 -6.70
CA PHE A 139 -13.14 -13.50 -6.01
C PHE A 139 -13.29 -13.50 -4.48
N LEU A 140 -13.84 -12.42 -3.91
CA LEU A 140 -14.14 -12.33 -2.47
C LEU A 140 -15.24 -13.29 -2.00
N SER A 141 -16.05 -13.84 -2.92
CA SER A 141 -17.04 -14.87 -2.61
C SER A 141 -16.44 -16.27 -2.47
N HIS A 142 -15.18 -16.46 -2.89
CA HIS A 142 -14.50 -17.73 -2.76
C HIS A 142 -14.20 -18.03 -1.27
N PRO A 143 -14.53 -19.23 -0.76
CA PRO A 143 -14.51 -19.52 0.68
C PRO A 143 -13.12 -19.42 1.32
N GLU A 144 -12.06 -19.75 0.58
CA GLU A 144 -10.67 -19.74 1.05
C GLU A 144 -9.91 -18.44 0.68
N ILE A 145 -10.62 -17.34 0.43
CA ILE A 145 -9.98 -16.08 0.06
C ILE A 145 -9.36 -15.37 1.28
N ASP A 146 -8.03 -15.27 1.29
CA ASP A 146 -7.31 -14.33 2.16
C ASP A 146 -7.15 -12.96 1.46
N VAL A 147 -7.82 -11.93 1.96
CA VAL A 147 -7.74 -10.57 1.38
C VAL A 147 -6.33 -9.96 1.50
N ASN A 148 -5.53 -10.45 2.45
CA ASN A 148 -4.21 -9.93 2.81
C ASN A 148 -3.05 -10.78 2.26
N GLN A 149 -3.34 -11.79 1.43
CA GLN A 149 -2.34 -12.59 0.73
C GLN A 149 -1.33 -11.66 0.05
N LYS A 150 -0.05 -11.92 0.29
CA LYS A 150 1.05 -11.14 -0.30
C LYS A 150 1.46 -11.70 -1.65
N THR A 151 1.90 -10.81 -2.54
CA THR A 151 2.72 -11.15 -3.71
C THR A 151 4.14 -11.52 -3.28
N TRP A 152 4.94 -12.07 -4.19
CA TRP A 152 6.38 -12.32 -3.96
C TRP A 152 7.17 -11.05 -3.59
N THR A 153 6.71 -9.88 -4.06
CA THR A 153 7.25 -8.56 -3.68
C THR A 153 6.73 -8.01 -2.35
N GLY A 154 5.89 -8.76 -1.63
CA GLY A 154 5.35 -8.37 -0.33
C GLY A 154 4.14 -7.43 -0.40
N TYR A 155 3.62 -7.12 -1.58
CA TYR A 155 2.46 -6.27 -1.75
C TYR A 155 1.14 -7.02 -1.50
N GLN A 156 0.15 -6.32 -0.97
CA GLN A 156 -1.19 -6.86 -0.71
C GLN A 156 -2.21 -6.30 -1.71
N ALA A 157 -3.46 -6.76 -1.62
CA ALA A 157 -4.55 -6.31 -2.49
C ALA A 157 -4.69 -4.78 -2.53
N LEU A 158 -4.64 -4.10 -1.39
CA LEU A 158 -4.72 -2.63 -1.35
C LEU A 158 -3.50 -1.96 -1.98
N ASP A 159 -2.30 -2.55 -1.89
CA ASP A 159 -1.10 -2.02 -2.56
C ASP A 159 -1.21 -2.12 -4.09
N MET A 160 -1.88 -3.16 -4.61
CA MET A 160 -2.14 -3.37 -6.04
C MET A 160 -3.02 -2.29 -6.69
N LEU A 161 -3.69 -1.47 -5.89
CA LEU A 161 -4.56 -0.41 -6.37
C LEU A 161 -3.80 0.88 -6.71
N SER A 162 -2.48 0.94 -6.48
CA SER A 162 -1.66 2.09 -6.87
C SER A 162 -1.65 2.29 -8.40
N PRO A 163 -1.43 3.52 -8.91
CA PRO A 163 -1.29 3.78 -10.34
C PRO A 163 -0.20 2.96 -11.03
N GLU A 164 0.92 2.72 -10.35
CA GLU A 164 2.06 1.98 -10.86
C GLU A 164 1.74 0.50 -11.09
N GLN A 165 1.05 -0.15 -10.15
CA GLN A 165 0.65 -1.55 -10.27
C GLN A 165 -0.33 -1.80 -11.44
N ARG A 166 -1.08 -0.78 -11.84
CA ARG A 166 -1.91 -0.87 -13.05
C ARG A 166 -1.07 -0.81 -14.32
N ARG A 167 -0.01 0.00 -14.34
CA ARG A 167 0.90 0.10 -15.49
C ARG A 167 1.53 -1.25 -15.78
N TYR A 168 2.05 -1.92 -14.74
CA TYR A 168 2.56 -3.28 -14.88
C TYR A 168 1.54 -4.23 -15.51
N LEU A 169 0.23 -4.13 -15.18
CA LEU A 169 -0.76 -5.04 -15.77
C LEU A 169 -0.91 -4.83 -17.28
N SER A 170 -0.75 -3.59 -17.73
CA SER A 170 -0.77 -3.27 -19.15
C SER A 170 0.52 -3.71 -19.85
N ASP A 171 1.64 -3.69 -19.15
CA ASP A 171 2.93 -4.14 -19.68
C ASP A 171 2.94 -5.68 -19.80
N ASP A 172 2.37 -6.40 -18.82
CA ASP A 172 2.18 -7.86 -18.81
C ASP A 172 1.22 -8.31 -19.94
N TYR A 173 0.16 -7.52 -20.21
CA TYR A 173 -0.88 -7.84 -21.20
C TYR A 173 -1.11 -6.71 -22.23
N PRO A 174 -0.14 -6.43 -23.12
CA PRO A 174 -0.17 -5.26 -23.99
C PRO A 174 -1.33 -5.28 -24.98
N THR A 175 -1.72 -6.46 -25.47
CA THR A 175 -2.88 -6.63 -26.36
C THR A 175 -4.21 -6.25 -25.69
N LEU A 176 -4.23 -6.19 -24.37
CA LEU A 176 -5.37 -5.78 -23.53
C LEU A 176 -5.22 -4.40 -22.94
N GLY A 177 -4.11 -3.71 -23.23
CA GLY A 177 -3.83 -2.36 -22.75
C GLY A 177 -5.02 -1.43 -22.97
N ARG A 178 -5.66 -1.45 -24.16
CA ARG A 178 -6.85 -0.62 -24.42
C ARG A 178 -8.00 -0.90 -23.44
N ILE A 179 -8.27 -2.16 -23.09
CA ILE A 179 -9.33 -2.53 -22.14
C ILE A 179 -8.92 -2.09 -20.74
N ILE A 180 -7.68 -2.37 -20.36
CA ILE A 180 -7.10 -1.98 -19.07
C ILE A 180 -7.14 -0.45 -18.91
N HIS A 181 -6.86 0.33 -19.96
CA HIS A 181 -6.92 1.78 -19.94
C HIS A 181 -8.33 2.33 -20.05
N SER A 182 -9.25 1.72 -20.81
CA SER A 182 -10.64 2.20 -20.96
C SER A 182 -11.45 2.23 -19.65
N ARG A 183 -11.05 1.40 -18.68
CA ARG A 183 -11.56 1.44 -17.30
C ARG A 183 -10.98 2.62 -16.49
N VAL A 184 -10.28 3.54 -17.15
CA VAL A 184 -9.97 4.90 -16.72
C VAL A 184 -10.77 5.79 -17.65
N THR A 185 -11.76 6.49 -17.14
CA THR A 185 -12.24 7.68 -17.86
C THR A 185 -11.16 8.74 -17.69
N ASP A 186 -10.70 9.38 -18.78
CA ASP A 186 -9.67 10.46 -18.80
C ASP A 186 -10.00 11.70 -17.93
N LYS A 187 -11.08 11.65 -17.14
CA LYS A 187 -11.44 12.62 -16.12
C LYS A 187 -11.25 12.01 -14.72
N PRO A 188 -10.10 12.26 -14.06
CA PRO A 188 -9.72 11.61 -12.80
C PRO A 188 -10.57 11.99 -11.57
N TRP A 189 -11.62 12.83 -11.68
CA TRP A 189 -12.23 13.48 -10.52
C TRP A 189 -13.72 13.18 -10.23
N THR A 190 -14.50 12.49 -11.06
CA THR A 190 -15.96 12.37 -10.79
C THR A 190 -16.57 10.96 -10.77
N ALA A 191 -16.30 10.09 -11.74
CA ALA A 191 -16.99 8.78 -11.81
C ALA A 191 -16.10 7.60 -11.35
N THR A 192 -14.83 7.58 -11.73
CA THR A 192 -13.87 6.51 -11.39
C THR A 192 -13.44 6.56 -9.91
N VAL A 193 -13.52 7.74 -9.28
CA VAL A 193 -13.37 7.88 -7.83
C VAL A 193 -14.37 6.96 -7.15
N GLY A 194 -15.65 6.95 -7.55
CA GLY A 194 -16.67 6.09 -6.95
C GLY A 194 -16.35 4.59 -7.02
N GLY A 195 -16.00 4.07 -8.22
CA GLY A 195 -15.71 2.64 -8.40
C GLY A 195 -14.47 2.15 -7.65
N HIS A 196 -13.37 2.91 -7.74
CA HIS A 196 -12.14 2.58 -7.04
C HIS A 196 -12.28 2.74 -5.51
N GLN A 197 -13.04 3.74 -5.05
CA GLN A 197 -13.34 3.93 -3.62
C GLN A 197 -14.17 2.79 -3.06
N ARG A 198 -15.16 2.32 -3.82
CA ARG A 198 -15.98 1.15 -3.43
C ARG A 198 -15.11 -0.09 -3.27
N ILE A 199 -14.12 -0.29 -4.13
CA ILE A 199 -13.19 -1.43 -4.01
C ILE A 199 -12.32 -1.27 -2.75
N ILE A 200 -11.69 -0.10 -2.54
CA ILE A 200 -10.87 0.13 -1.33
C ILE A 200 -11.71 -0.11 -0.06
N ARG A 201 -12.91 0.48 -0.01
CA ARG A 201 -13.83 0.33 1.12
C ARG A 201 -14.23 -1.12 1.32
N LEU A 202 -14.62 -1.83 0.26
CA LEU A 202 -14.98 -3.25 0.33
C LEU A 202 -13.83 -4.10 0.85
N LEU A 203 -12.60 -3.88 0.39
CA LEU A 203 -11.42 -4.62 0.86
C LEU A 203 -11.16 -4.32 2.34
N LEU A 204 -11.22 -3.05 2.75
CA LEU A 204 -11.06 -2.66 4.15
C LEU A 204 -12.17 -3.24 5.04
N GLU A 205 -13.43 -3.25 4.60
CA GLU A 205 -14.55 -3.91 5.29
C GLU A 205 -14.34 -5.43 5.44
N LYS A 206 -13.52 -6.03 4.57
CA LYS A 206 -13.10 -7.44 4.63
C LYS A 206 -11.82 -7.65 5.44
N GLY A 207 -11.29 -6.63 6.12
CA GLY A 207 -10.10 -6.75 6.95
C GLY A 207 -8.78 -6.50 6.22
N ALA A 208 -8.81 -5.91 5.03
CA ALA A 208 -7.59 -5.63 4.27
C ALA A 208 -6.68 -4.63 4.99
N VAL A 209 -5.36 -4.83 4.84
CA VAL A 209 -4.31 -3.89 5.21
C VAL A 209 -3.37 -3.66 4.01
N PHE A 210 -2.39 -2.78 4.17
CA PHE A 210 -1.41 -2.45 3.13
C PHE A 210 -0.05 -2.14 3.76
N SER A 211 1.02 -2.06 2.98
CA SER A 211 2.35 -1.74 3.53
C SER A 211 3.06 -0.62 2.78
N SER A 212 2.61 -0.28 1.56
CA SER A 212 3.29 0.68 0.72
C SER A 212 2.95 2.13 1.07
N ALA A 213 3.97 2.99 1.01
CA ALA A 213 3.81 4.43 1.17
C ALA A 213 2.95 5.05 0.06
N ASP A 214 2.95 4.47 -1.14
CA ASP A 214 2.14 4.98 -2.25
C ASP A 214 0.67 4.65 -2.07
N CYS A 215 0.33 3.47 -1.54
CA CYS A 215 -1.03 3.16 -1.13
C CYS A 215 -1.49 4.09 0.00
N PHE A 216 -0.65 4.31 1.01
CA PHE A 216 -0.93 5.27 2.09
C PHE A 216 -1.29 6.66 1.54
N ILE A 217 -0.42 7.24 0.71
CA ILE A 217 -0.63 8.57 0.12
C ILE A 217 -1.89 8.61 -0.75
N HIS A 218 -2.10 7.57 -1.56
CA HIS A 218 -3.26 7.48 -2.43
C HIS A 218 -4.58 7.39 -1.64
N LEU A 219 -4.59 6.63 -0.54
CA LEU A 219 -5.75 6.41 0.31
C LEU A 219 -6.13 7.68 1.09
N VAL A 220 -5.17 8.33 1.77
CA VAL A 220 -5.45 9.50 2.63
C VAL A 220 -5.82 10.77 1.86
N ARG A 221 -5.53 10.83 0.55
CA ARG A 221 -5.91 11.96 -0.32
C ARG A 221 -7.35 11.91 -0.84
N ARG A 222 -8.08 10.84 -0.55
CA ARG A 222 -9.48 10.68 -0.95
C ARG A 222 -10.40 11.49 -0.05
N PRO A 223 -11.63 11.82 -0.50
CA PRO A 223 -12.60 12.57 0.32
C PRO A 223 -12.88 11.94 1.70
N ASP A 224 -12.84 10.61 1.81
CA ASP A 224 -13.03 9.82 3.03
C ASP A 224 -11.73 9.20 3.56
N GLY A 225 -10.57 9.67 3.09
CA GLY A 225 -9.28 9.04 3.34
C GLY A 225 -8.89 8.89 4.82
N LEU A 226 -9.36 9.80 5.69
CA LEU A 226 -9.14 9.71 7.13
C LEU A 226 -9.89 8.53 7.76
N GLU A 227 -11.14 8.32 7.37
CA GLU A 227 -11.96 7.19 7.84
C GLU A 227 -11.45 5.86 7.28
N LEU A 228 -11.03 5.85 6.00
CA LEU A 228 -10.41 4.67 5.40
C LEU A 228 -9.08 4.32 6.10
N LEU A 229 -8.30 5.32 6.50
CA LEU A 229 -7.06 5.10 7.25
C LEU A 229 -7.36 4.53 8.63
N ARG A 230 -8.35 5.10 9.33
CA ARG A 230 -8.81 4.59 10.63
C ARG A 230 -9.18 3.11 10.55
N LEU A 231 -10.00 2.76 9.56
CA LEU A 231 -10.41 1.37 9.32
C LEU A 231 -9.21 0.46 9.03
N ALA A 232 -8.24 0.90 8.22
CA ALA A 232 -7.02 0.13 7.96
C ALA A 232 -6.21 -0.12 9.25
N ILE A 233 -6.07 0.90 10.11
CA ILE A 233 -5.39 0.76 11.41
C ILE A 233 -6.11 -0.27 12.29
N GLN A 234 -7.43 -0.21 12.34
CA GLN A 234 -8.27 -1.14 13.10
C GLN A 234 -8.15 -2.58 12.58
N ASN A 235 -8.01 -2.76 11.27
CA ASN A 235 -7.69 -4.05 10.65
C ASN A 235 -6.28 -4.57 10.98
N GLY A 236 -5.44 -3.77 11.63
CA GLY A 236 -4.09 -4.15 12.02
C GLY A 236 -3.00 -3.70 11.07
N LEU A 237 -3.17 -2.56 10.36
CA LEU A 237 -2.17 -2.00 9.43
C LEU A 237 -0.74 -1.96 9.99
N TYR A 238 -0.60 -1.70 11.27
CA TYR A 238 0.69 -1.59 11.96
C TYR A 238 0.90 -2.69 13.00
N LYS A 239 0.26 -3.85 12.84
CA LYS A 239 0.46 -5.00 13.73
C LYS A 239 1.42 -5.99 13.08
N ASP A 240 2.45 -6.37 13.84
CA ASP A 240 3.30 -7.52 13.56
C ASP A 240 3.16 -8.52 14.73
N GLY A 241 2.33 -9.54 14.52
CA GLY A 241 1.94 -10.47 15.57
C GLY A 241 1.27 -9.75 16.76
N ARG A 242 1.94 -9.79 17.92
CA ARG A 242 1.50 -9.09 19.16
C ARG A 242 2.12 -7.70 19.34
N THR A 243 3.01 -7.30 18.43
CA THR A 243 3.79 -6.06 18.52
C THR A 243 3.39 -5.06 17.44
N THR A 244 3.84 -3.82 17.59
CA THR A 244 3.61 -2.77 16.58
C THR A 244 4.72 -2.80 15.54
N ASP A 245 4.35 -2.81 14.26
CA ASP A 245 5.27 -2.57 13.13
C ASP A 245 5.64 -1.08 13.09
N TRP A 246 6.63 -0.72 13.92
CA TRP A 246 7.15 0.64 14.00
C TRP A 246 7.81 1.10 12.70
N TYR A 247 8.32 0.16 11.89
CA TYR A 247 8.99 0.49 10.64
C TYR A 247 8.00 1.03 9.61
N THR A 248 6.90 0.32 9.38
CA THR A 248 5.84 0.77 8.46
C THR A 248 5.16 2.03 8.97
N LEU A 249 4.90 2.12 10.28
CA LEU A 249 4.31 3.31 10.90
C LEU A 249 5.18 4.54 10.71
N TYR A 250 6.47 4.44 11.02
CA TYR A 250 7.43 5.52 10.81
C TYR A 250 7.51 5.95 9.34
N LYS A 251 7.61 4.98 8.42
CA LYS A 251 7.63 5.24 6.97
C LYS A 251 6.40 6.04 6.51
N HIS A 252 5.20 5.72 6.99
CA HIS A 252 3.98 6.45 6.67
C HIS A 252 3.94 7.85 7.29
N ILE A 253 4.31 8.00 8.56
CA ILE A 253 4.35 9.31 9.24
C ILE A 253 5.38 10.23 8.58
N SER A 254 6.58 9.74 8.25
CA SER A 254 7.61 10.52 7.56
C SER A 254 7.10 11.07 6.23
N ARG A 255 6.38 10.25 5.44
CA ARG A 255 5.71 10.70 4.20
C ARG A 255 4.57 11.69 4.47
N CYS A 256 3.86 11.54 5.58
CA CYS A 256 2.82 12.47 6.01
C CYS A 256 3.39 13.88 6.28
N ILE A 257 4.50 13.98 7.02
CA ILE A 257 5.16 15.25 7.37
C ILE A 257 5.54 16.06 6.12
N GLN A 258 5.97 15.38 5.05
CA GLN A 258 6.47 16.01 3.84
C GLN A 258 5.38 16.49 2.88
N LYS A 259 4.35 15.66 2.67
CA LYS A 259 3.46 15.79 1.51
C LYS A 259 1.99 15.96 1.85
N LEU A 260 1.63 15.92 3.14
CA LEU A 260 0.24 15.74 3.56
C LEU A 260 -0.14 16.65 4.76
N SER A 261 -1.35 16.44 5.29
CA SER A 261 -1.94 17.25 6.36
C SER A 261 -1.73 16.62 7.73
N VAL A 262 -1.60 17.47 8.76
CA VAL A 262 -1.46 17.06 10.16
C VAL A 262 -2.67 16.31 10.70
N ASN A 263 -3.85 16.50 10.10
CA ASN A 263 -5.07 15.77 10.49
C ASN A 263 -4.90 14.25 10.29
N ILE A 264 -4.06 13.82 9.34
CA ILE A 264 -3.75 12.40 9.13
C ILE A 264 -2.92 11.87 10.30
N LEU A 265 -1.95 12.65 10.78
CA LEU A 265 -1.18 12.31 11.97
C LEU A 265 -2.07 12.31 13.23
N ASP A 266 -3.08 13.16 13.31
CA ASP A 266 -4.04 13.15 14.40
C ASP A 266 -4.87 11.86 14.44
N VAL A 267 -5.32 11.34 13.29
CA VAL A 267 -5.94 10.00 13.22
C VAL A 267 -4.99 8.91 13.74
N ILE A 268 -3.73 8.94 13.34
CA ILE A 268 -2.72 7.96 13.81
C ILE A 268 -2.53 8.04 15.32
N VAL A 269 -2.41 9.25 15.89
CA VAL A 269 -2.25 9.43 17.34
C VAL A 269 -3.49 8.97 18.11
N GLN A 270 -4.69 9.18 17.54
CA GLN A 270 -5.94 8.71 18.15
C GLN A 270 -6.04 7.18 18.17
N GLU A 271 -5.69 6.51 17.08
CA GLU A 271 -5.80 5.05 16.98
C GLU A 271 -4.60 4.31 17.59
N ILE A 272 -3.44 4.96 17.70
CA ILE A 272 -2.17 4.38 18.16
C ILE A 272 -1.47 5.37 19.11
N PRO A 273 -1.98 5.59 20.33
CA PRO A 273 -1.40 6.54 21.28
C PRO A 273 0.05 6.20 21.66
N GLU A 274 0.45 4.92 21.55
CA GLU A 274 1.82 4.45 21.79
C GLU A 274 2.84 5.12 20.84
N VAL A 275 2.39 5.67 19.70
CA VAL A 275 3.23 6.43 18.77
C VAL A 275 3.93 7.62 19.43
N LEU A 276 3.35 8.18 20.50
CA LEU A 276 3.96 9.27 21.26
C LEU A 276 5.24 8.83 21.97
N SER A 277 5.28 7.56 22.39
CA SER A 277 6.43 6.92 23.02
C SER A 277 7.32 6.15 22.04
N MET A 278 7.08 6.29 20.72
CA MET A 278 7.78 5.52 19.70
C MET A 278 9.30 5.68 19.82
N PRO A 279 10.06 4.59 19.96
CA PRO A 279 11.49 4.67 20.24
C PRO A 279 12.28 5.14 19.01
N GLY A 280 13.09 6.19 19.20
CA GLY A 280 14.37 6.39 18.50
C GLY A 280 14.38 6.65 16.98
N LEU A 281 13.23 6.71 16.29
CA LEU A 281 13.21 6.86 14.83
C LEU A 281 13.24 8.32 14.33
N GLY A 282 13.39 9.32 15.21
CA GLY A 282 13.66 10.70 14.76
C GLY A 282 12.47 11.40 14.07
N LEU A 283 11.21 11.06 14.40
CA LEU A 283 10.04 11.77 13.86
C LEU A 283 10.09 13.30 14.10
N MET A 284 10.57 13.70 15.28
CA MET A 284 10.73 15.11 15.60
C MET A 284 11.86 15.75 14.76
N GLN A 285 12.94 15.01 14.51
CA GLN A 285 14.00 15.37 13.56
C GLN A 285 13.45 15.56 12.14
N ASP A 286 12.61 14.64 11.65
CA ASP A 286 11.92 14.73 10.37
C ASP A 286 11.09 16.01 10.28
N ALA A 287 10.29 16.30 11.30
CA ALA A 287 9.48 17.51 11.36
C ALA A 287 10.33 18.80 11.41
N LEU A 288 11.48 18.78 12.10
CA LEU A 288 12.42 19.91 12.17
C LEU A 288 13.36 20.01 10.97
N GLY A 289 13.33 19.06 10.03
CA GLY A 289 14.21 19.03 8.86
C GLY A 289 15.68 18.77 9.20
N GLN A 290 15.95 18.01 10.27
CA GLN A 290 17.29 17.71 10.79
C GLN A 290 17.90 16.41 10.24
N THR A 291 17.22 15.75 9.31
CA THR A 291 17.55 14.39 8.88
C THR A 291 18.50 14.41 7.68
N SER A 292 19.34 13.38 7.57
CA SER A 292 19.99 13.01 6.31
C SER A 292 19.05 12.32 5.30
N SER A 293 17.79 12.10 5.68
CA SER A 293 16.80 11.45 4.83
C SER A 293 16.61 12.24 3.53
N PRO A 294 16.72 11.60 2.35
CA PRO A 294 16.51 12.27 1.08
C PRO A 294 15.07 12.81 0.92
N TYR A 295 14.17 12.38 1.80
CA TYR A 295 12.76 12.70 1.78
C TYR A 295 12.40 13.95 2.65
N CYS A 296 13.11 14.21 3.76
CA CYS A 296 12.83 15.32 4.69
C CYS A 296 13.83 16.48 4.54
N LYS A 297 13.76 17.22 3.43
CA LYS A 297 14.72 18.31 3.12
C LYS A 297 14.42 19.64 3.82
N HIS A 298 13.19 19.85 4.30
CA HIS A 298 12.76 21.13 4.87
C HIS A 298 11.92 20.94 6.14
N ALA A 299 12.10 21.84 7.10
CA ALA A 299 11.35 21.85 8.35
C ALA A 299 9.86 22.15 8.12
N SER A 300 9.00 21.30 8.67
CA SER A 300 7.56 21.48 8.68
C SER A 300 7.11 21.99 10.05
N HIS A 301 7.15 23.32 10.24
CA HIS A 301 6.79 23.98 11.50
C HIS A 301 5.39 23.59 12.01
N LYS A 302 4.44 23.33 11.10
CA LYS A 302 3.08 22.90 11.44
C LYS A 302 3.09 21.51 12.10
N PHE A 303 3.84 20.57 11.54
CA PHE A 303 3.97 19.23 12.11
C PHE A 303 4.82 19.23 13.38
N ALA A 304 5.94 19.97 13.40
CA ALA A 304 6.76 20.11 14.60
C ALA A 304 5.95 20.67 15.77
N ALA A 305 5.21 21.76 15.56
CA ALA A 305 4.37 22.36 16.58
C ALA A 305 3.27 21.40 17.06
N TYR A 306 2.67 20.63 16.16
CA TYR A 306 1.67 19.62 16.52
C TYR A 306 2.30 18.49 17.36
N MET A 307 3.45 17.96 16.94
CA MET A 307 4.15 16.88 17.63
C MET A 307 4.59 17.28 19.04
N ILE A 308 5.13 18.49 19.20
CA ILE A 308 5.51 19.04 20.52
C ILE A 308 4.28 19.11 21.44
N ARG A 309 3.16 19.65 20.92
CA ARG A 309 1.91 19.79 21.69
C ARG A 309 1.31 18.46 22.11
N LYS A 310 1.30 17.47 21.20
CA LYS A 310 0.77 16.12 21.50
C LYS A 310 1.72 15.29 22.37
N GLY A 311 2.97 15.72 22.50
CA GLY A 311 3.97 15.07 23.32
C GLY A 311 4.60 13.85 22.73
N PHE A 312 4.91 13.94 21.44
CA PHE A 312 5.90 13.06 20.84
C PHE A 312 7.23 13.17 21.59
N CYS A 313 7.92 12.04 21.72
CA CYS A 313 9.24 11.97 22.32
C CYS A 313 10.21 12.94 21.64
N LEU A 314 10.83 13.81 22.45
CA LEU A 314 11.86 14.78 22.06
C LEU A 314 13.27 14.19 22.14
N LYS A 315 13.42 12.86 22.12
CA LYS A 315 14.72 12.20 22.29
C LYS A 315 15.09 11.49 21.01
N LEU A 316 16.11 12.03 20.36
CA LEU A 316 16.67 11.51 19.13
C LEU A 316 17.46 10.26 19.46
N GLY A 317 17.16 9.09 18.91
CA GLY A 317 18.05 7.92 18.92
C GLY A 317 18.41 7.25 20.26
N TYR A 318 19.03 6.08 20.15
CA TYR A 318 19.36 5.16 21.25
C TYR A 318 20.58 5.59 22.11
N HIS A 319 21.25 6.68 21.78
CA HIS A 319 22.62 6.99 22.24
C HIS A 319 22.81 8.34 22.94
N TRP A 320 21.74 9.05 23.31
CA TRP A 320 21.86 10.36 23.95
C TRP A 320 21.50 10.24 25.44
N ASP A 321 22.25 10.96 26.27
CA ASP A 321 22.05 10.96 27.72
C ASP A 321 20.63 11.41 28.08
N ARG A 322 20.11 10.92 29.22
CA ARG A 322 18.70 11.08 29.61
C ARG A 322 18.21 12.53 29.68
N ASN A 323 19.10 13.52 29.76
CA ASN A 323 18.80 14.93 30.02
C ASN A 323 19.24 15.87 28.88
N GLU A 324 19.45 15.34 27.67
CA GLU A 324 19.80 16.15 26.51
C GLU A 324 18.57 16.51 25.66
N TYR A 325 18.46 17.79 25.26
CA TYR A 325 17.36 18.34 24.43
C TYR A 325 17.90 18.91 23.10
N PRO A 326 18.38 18.07 22.18
CA PRO A 326 18.97 18.51 20.91
C PRO A 326 17.99 19.29 20.02
N GLU A 327 16.69 19.06 20.13
CA GLU A 327 15.63 19.80 19.43
C GLU A 327 15.59 21.26 19.87
N LEU A 328 15.69 21.53 21.18
CA LEU A 328 15.72 22.90 21.70
C LEU A 328 16.97 23.62 21.20
N ALA A 329 18.15 22.98 21.34
CA ALA A 329 19.40 23.53 20.83
C ALA A 329 19.33 23.86 19.33
N PHE A 330 18.75 22.95 18.53
CA PHE A 330 18.57 23.18 17.09
C PHE A 330 17.64 24.35 16.79
N VAL A 331 16.47 24.42 17.44
CA VAL A 331 15.49 25.49 17.22
C VAL A 331 16.08 26.85 17.62
N LEU A 332 16.77 26.94 18.76
CA LEU A 332 17.45 28.17 19.19
C LEU A 332 18.60 28.57 18.24
N GLY A 333 19.34 27.58 17.71
CA GLY A 333 20.36 27.83 16.67
C GLY A 333 19.78 28.44 15.39
N LYS A 334 18.52 28.14 15.05
CA LYS A 334 17.83 28.72 13.89
C LYS A 334 17.35 30.16 14.10
N LEU A 335 17.34 30.67 15.33
CA LEU A 335 17.00 32.06 15.63
C LEU A 335 18.15 33.04 15.34
N GLU A 336 19.33 32.55 14.97
CA GLU A 336 20.46 33.39 14.56
C GLU A 336 20.38 33.76 13.08
N PRO A 337 20.71 35.01 12.71
CA PRO A 337 20.97 35.36 11.33
C PRO A 337 22.18 34.59 10.78
N ASN A 338 21.93 33.54 10.02
CA ASN A 338 22.97 32.79 9.33
C ASN A 338 22.87 33.00 7.81
N PRO A 339 23.82 33.72 7.19
CA PRO A 339 23.82 33.96 5.74
C PRO A 339 23.82 32.68 4.90
N LYS A 340 24.39 31.57 5.40
CA LYS A 340 24.40 30.28 4.68
C LYS A 340 23.02 29.62 4.64
N PHE A 341 22.19 29.84 5.67
CA PHE A 341 20.85 29.24 5.74
C PHE A 341 19.76 30.14 5.19
N TYR A 342 19.88 31.46 5.38
CA TYR A 342 18.83 32.43 5.07
C TYR A 342 19.17 33.37 3.92
N GLY A 343 20.39 33.33 3.39
CA GLY A 343 20.85 34.22 2.32
C GLY A 343 21.01 35.69 2.73
N SER A 344 20.92 35.99 4.04
CA SER A 344 20.94 37.35 4.58
C SER A 344 21.63 37.39 5.94
N LYS A 345 22.23 38.54 6.26
CA LYS A 345 22.75 38.86 7.61
C LYS A 345 21.64 39.27 8.58
N VAL A 346 20.39 39.34 8.12
CA VAL A 346 19.20 39.66 8.91
C VAL A 346 18.20 38.52 8.78
N LEU A 347 17.76 37.96 9.91
CA LEU A 347 16.75 36.91 9.93
C LEU A 347 15.36 37.51 9.64
N PRO A 348 14.63 37.06 8.61
CA PRO A 348 13.30 37.57 8.33
C PRO A 348 12.33 37.37 9.50
N ARG A 349 11.53 38.39 9.83
CA ARG A 349 10.63 38.39 11.01
C ARG A 349 9.65 37.22 11.01
N ASN A 350 9.16 36.81 9.85
CA ASN A 350 8.26 35.66 9.71
C ASN A 350 8.96 34.32 9.98
N VAL A 351 10.24 34.18 9.60
CA VAL A 351 11.06 33.00 9.89
C VAL A 351 11.39 32.95 11.38
N TRP A 352 11.80 34.09 11.96
CA TRP A 352 12.03 34.21 13.40
C TRP A 352 10.80 33.79 14.19
N ARG A 353 9.61 34.32 13.88
CA ARG A 353 8.35 33.97 14.57
C ARG A 353 8.04 32.48 14.54
N LYS A 354 8.31 31.81 13.42
CA LYS A 354 8.05 30.38 13.26
C LYS A 354 8.96 29.54 14.16
N TRP A 355 10.25 29.86 14.22
CA TRP A 355 11.19 29.16 15.11
C TRP A 355 11.00 29.52 16.57
N ALA A 356 10.71 30.80 16.88
CA ALA A 356 10.46 31.26 18.24
C ALA A 356 9.23 30.56 18.83
N SER A 357 8.15 30.44 18.05
CA SER A 357 6.96 29.68 18.48
C SER A 357 7.26 28.20 18.73
N LEU A 358 8.19 27.57 18.00
CA LEU A 358 8.62 26.20 18.32
C LEU A 358 9.47 26.15 19.60
N ALA A 359 10.31 27.16 19.85
CA ALA A 359 11.10 27.26 21.07
C ALA A 359 10.18 27.41 22.29
N GLU A 360 9.19 28.30 22.24
CA GLU A 360 8.17 28.47 23.28
C GLU A 360 7.48 27.13 23.59
N LEU A 361 6.98 26.43 22.55
CA LEU A 361 6.31 25.15 22.74
C LEU A 361 7.22 24.07 23.34
N LEU A 362 8.51 24.06 23.00
CA LEU A 362 9.49 23.14 23.59
C LEU A 362 9.74 23.48 25.05
N LEU A 363 9.93 24.77 25.36
CA LEU A 363 10.17 25.22 26.72
C LEU A 363 8.97 24.95 27.63
N GLU A 364 7.74 25.02 27.11
CA GLU A 364 6.52 24.66 27.85
C GLU A 364 6.41 23.15 28.19
N ARG A 365 7.25 22.28 27.64
CA ARG A 365 7.18 20.83 27.86
C ARG A 365 7.46 20.49 29.33
N PRO A 366 6.64 19.63 29.96
CA PRO A 366 6.84 19.24 31.35
C PRO A 366 8.22 18.65 31.65
N GLU A 367 8.82 17.97 30.67
CA GLU A 367 10.16 17.38 30.77
C GLU A 367 11.24 18.47 30.91
N LEU A 368 11.21 19.50 30.04
CA LEU A 368 12.13 20.62 30.12
C LEU A 368 11.91 21.46 31.39
N GLN A 369 10.66 21.65 31.80
CA GLN A 369 10.34 22.37 33.03
C GLN A 369 10.95 21.68 34.27
N LYS A 370 10.84 20.35 34.35
CA LYS A 370 11.44 19.54 35.44
C LYS A 370 12.97 19.61 35.43
N ASP A 371 13.58 19.80 34.27
CA ASP A 371 15.03 19.88 34.11
C ASP A 371 15.59 21.30 34.28
N GLY A 372 14.78 22.25 34.78
CA GLY A 372 15.23 23.58 35.19
C GLY A 372 14.97 24.71 34.19
N PHE A 373 14.28 24.45 33.08
CA PHE A 373 13.89 25.49 32.11
C PHE A 373 12.67 26.33 32.53
N GLU A 374 12.17 26.16 33.76
CA GLU A 374 10.97 26.87 34.24
C GLU A 374 11.13 28.39 34.25
N ALA A 375 12.28 28.89 34.67
CA ALA A 375 12.60 30.32 34.63
C ALA A 375 12.93 30.84 33.22
N TRP A 376 13.00 29.96 32.22
CA TRP A 376 13.50 30.23 30.87
C TRP A 376 12.43 30.06 29.79
N ARG A 377 11.14 30.23 30.13
CA ARG A 377 10.02 30.04 29.18
C ARG A 377 10.03 31.00 28.00
N ASP A 378 10.58 32.20 28.18
CA ASP A 378 10.73 33.19 27.11
C ASP A 378 12.02 32.91 26.31
N PRO A 379 11.92 32.56 25.01
CA PRO A 379 13.10 32.35 24.18
C PRO A 379 14.00 33.58 24.11
N ASP A 380 13.46 34.80 24.20
CA ASP A 380 14.27 36.02 24.14
C ASP A 380 15.23 36.14 25.33
N LEU A 381 14.86 35.61 26.51
CA LEU A 381 15.74 35.55 27.68
C LEU A 381 16.91 34.61 27.41
N ILE A 382 16.63 33.43 26.84
CA ILE A 382 17.69 32.47 26.49
C ILE A 382 18.61 33.08 25.44
N LEU A 383 18.06 33.74 24.42
CA LEU A 383 18.84 34.33 23.33
C LEU A 383 19.84 35.40 23.78
N ARG A 384 19.58 36.08 24.91
CA ARG A 384 20.46 37.11 25.49
C ARG A 384 21.39 36.57 26.57
N SER A 385 21.32 35.27 26.86
CA SER A 385 22.04 34.62 27.95
C SER A 385 23.16 33.71 27.42
N PRO A 386 24.25 33.50 28.20
CA PRO A 386 25.24 32.45 27.94
C PRO A 386 24.62 31.06 27.77
N LEU A 387 23.41 30.83 28.33
CA LEU A 387 22.69 29.56 28.23
C LEU A 387 22.48 29.13 26.78
N ARG A 388 22.25 30.08 25.86
CA ARG A 388 22.10 29.78 24.44
C ARG A 388 23.37 29.17 23.86
N GLU A 389 24.52 29.78 24.10
CA GLU A 389 25.79 29.33 23.53
C GLU A 389 26.13 27.94 24.06
N ALA A 390 25.91 27.72 25.36
CA ALA A 390 26.05 26.41 25.98
C ALA A 390 25.11 25.36 25.35
N LEU A 391 23.82 25.70 25.11
CA LEU A 391 22.84 24.83 24.42
C LEU A 391 23.26 24.48 22.99
N VAL A 392 23.69 25.47 22.21
CA VAL A 392 24.11 25.27 20.82
C VAL A 392 25.40 24.45 20.74
N ALA A 393 26.35 24.70 21.66
CA ALA A 393 27.58 23.93 21.79
C ALA A 393 27.36 22.53 22.40
N ARG A 394 26.15 22.26 22.91
CA ARG A 394 25.79 21.03 23.63
C ARG A 394 26.68 20.77 24.84
N ASN A 395 27.08 21.83 25.54
CA ASN A 395 27.89 21.76 26.75
C ASN A 395 26.99 21.56 27.99
N TRP A 396 26.59 20.32 28.27
CA TRP A 396 25.59 20.02 29.31
C TRP A 396 26.00 20.33 30.74
N ASP A 397 27.30 20.35 31.04
CA ASP A 397 27.78 20.78 32.36
C ASP A 397 27.54 22.27 32.60
N GLU A 398 27.87 23.09 31.59
CA GLU A 398 27.63 24.54 31.62
C GLU A 398 26.14 24.87 31.59
N ILE A 399 25.35 24.15 30.77
CA ILE A 399 23.88 24.30 30.74
C ILE A 399 23.31 24.06 32.14
N ARG A 400 23.70 22.97 32.82
CA ARG A 400 23.21 22.67 34.18
C ARG A 400 23.57 23.75 35.19
N ALA A 401 24.79 24.30 35.12
CA ALA A 401 25.22 25.38 35.98
C ALA A 401 24.39 26.66 35.76
N LEU A 402 24.16 27.03 34.50
CA LEU A 402 23.38 28.22 34.12
C LEU A 402 21.88 28.07 34.44
N LEU A 403 21.30 26.89 34.24
CA LEU A 403 19.92 26.61 34.64
C LEU A 403 19.73 26.75 36.15
N LYS A 404 20.72 26.32 36.94
CA LYS A 404 20.70 26.48 38.42
C LYS A 404 20.88 27.93 38.86
N ALA A 405 21.67 28.72 38.14
CA ALA A 405 21.87 30.14 38.42
C ALA A 405 20.63 30.98 38.08
N GLY A 406 19.87 30.58 37.07
CA GLY A 406 18.68 31.29 36.61
C GLY A 406 18.99 32.46 35.65
N PRO A 407 17.95 33.13 35.12
CA PRO A 407 18.09 34.14 34.06
C PRO A 407 18.67 35.49 34.51
N ASN A 408 18.71 35.74 35.82
CA ASN A 408 19.34 36.93 36.41
C ASN A 408 20.48 36.46 37.31
N PRO A 409 21.74 36.46 36.83
CA PRO A 409 22.89 36.16 37.69
C PRO A 409 23.12 37.23 38.75
#